data_AF-A0A0Q0XS41-F1
#
_entry.id   AF-A0A0Q0XS41-F1
#
_cell.length_a   1.000
_cell.length_b   1.000
_cell.length_c   1.000
_cell.angle_alpha   90.00
_cell.angle_beta   90.00
_cell.angle_gamma   90.00
#
_symmetry.space_group_name_H-M   'P 1'
#
loop_
_entity.id
_entity.type
_entity.pdbx_description
1 polymer ?
#
loop_
_entity_poly.entity_id
_entity_poly.type
_entity_poly.pdbx_seq_one_letter_code
_entity_poly.pdbx_strand_id
1 'polypeptide(L)'
;MRYILFLFFSLVLISCQEEKRDTVKADKVDVSQIQFPKTQVALVGEAQGIASQWEAYTTFQTSFENYDHSIASTQRLATLAGNLRSNMIPEFDSQPIRSRILVLETRLRRYASFLGYTSKSADEYKEYYSNIIDALDNLNGQLNEKSYVDDLEQQLIEELKSDLRDLDGVPNDSIGL
;
A
#
# COMPACT_ATOMS: atom_id res chain seq x y z
N MET A 1 48.49 33.55 -34.64
CA MET A 1 47.11 33.04 -34.48
C MET A 1 46.98 31.52 -34.68
N ARG A 2 47.70 30.88 -35.62
CA ARG A 2 47.69 29.40 -35.79
C ARG A 2 48.16 28.60 -34.57
N TYR A 3 49.16 29.10 -33.83
CA TYR A 3 49.71 28.40 -32.66
C TYR A 3 48.84 28.49 -31.39
N ILE A 4 48.00 29.53 -31.27
CA ILE A 4 47.07 29.70 -30.13
C ILE A 4 45.92 28.67 -30.22
N LEU A 5 45.48 28.35 -31.44
CA LEU A 5 44.46 27.33 -31.70
C LEU A 5 44.94 25.91 -31.35
N PHE A 6 46.23 25.62 -31.58
CA PHE A 6 46.84 24.35 -31.18
C PHE A 6 46.97 24.20 -29.67
N LEU A 7 47.25 25.30 -28.96
CA LEU A 7 47.42 25.31 -27.50
C LEU A 7 46.08 25.12 -26.77
N PHE A 8 44.98 25.60 -27.35
CA PHE A 8 43.63 25.31 -26.84
C PHE A 8 43.21 23.86 -27.08
N PHE A 9 43.61 23.26 -28.21
CA PHE A 9 43.26 21.87 -28.55
C PHE A 9 44.03 20.85 -27.69
N SER A 10 45.27 21.15 -27.30
CA SER A 10 46.04 20.28 -26.39
C SER A 10 45.55 20.31 -24.94
N LEU A 11 44.94 21.41 -24.48
CA LEU A 11 44.34 21.51 -23.14
C LEU A 11 43.08 20.65 -22.98
N VAL A 12 42.31 20.42 -24.05
CA VAL A 12 41.09 19.58 -24.01
C VAL A 12 41.44 18.09 -23.87
N LEU A 13 42.60 17.65 -24.38
CA LEU A 13 42.99 16.24 -24.35
C LEU A 13 43.56 15.78 -23.00
N ILE A 14 43.98 16.70 -22.11
CA ILE A 14 44.57 16.37 -20.81
C ILE A 14 43.49 16.27 -19.70
N SER A 15 42.27 16.75 -19.93
CA SER A 15 41.18 16.67 -18.94
C SER A 15 40.50 15.30 -18.83
N CYS A 16 40.87 14.32 -19.66
CA CYS A 16 40.49 12.93 -19.45
C CYS A 16 41.54 12.22 -18.59
N GLN A 17 41.66 12.62 -17.33
CA GLN A 17 42.13 11.67 -16.33
C GLN A 17 41.00 10.67 -16.11
N GLU A 18 41.19 9.45 -16.59
CA GLU A 18 40.45 8.29 -16.10
C GLU A 18 40.78 8.16 -14.62
N GLU A 19 39.96 8.80 -13.80
CA GLU A 19 39.82 8.48 -12.40
C GLU A 19 39.45 7.00 -12.38
N LYS A 20 40.42 6.14 -12.04
CA LYS A 20 40.17 4.74 -11.72
C LYS A 20 39.19 4.77 -10.57
N ARG A 21 37.90 4.70 -10.91
CA ARG A 21 36.85 4.37 -9.96
C ARG A 21 37.24 2.99 -9.46
N ASP A 22 37.79 2.96 -8.26
CA ASP A 22 37.78 1.76 -7.46
C ASP A 22 36.33 1.28 -7.51
N THR A 23 36.14 0.18 -8.23
CA THR A 23 34.90 -0.56 -8.20
C THR A 23 34.86 -1.12 -6.79
N VAL A 24 34.32 -0.33 -5.86
CA VAL A 24 33.78 -0.85 -4.62
C VAL A 24 32.87 -1.96 -5.09
N LYS A 25 33.31 -3.21 -4.95
CA LYS A 25 32.45 -4.36 -5.05
C LYS A 25 31.42 -4.12 -3.96
N ALA A 26 30.30 -3.52 -4.32
CA ALA A 26 29.14 -3.49 -3.45
C ALA A 26 28.83 -4.96 -3.22
N ASP A 27 29.14 -5.44 -2.02
CA ASP A 27 28.77 -6.79 -1.62
C ASP A 27 27.29 -6.92 -1.91
N LYS A 28 26.94 -7.89 -2.76
CA LYS A 28 25.55 -8.16 -3.07
C LYS A 28 24.87 -8.50 -1.77
N VAL A 29 24.00 -7.61 -1.30
CA VAL A 29 23.19 -7.82 -0.10
C VAL A 29 22.37 -9.09 -0.31
N ASP A 30 22.55 -10.06 0.57
CA ASP A 30 21.71 -11.24 0.63
C ASP A 30 20.36 -10.87 1.27
N VAL A 31 19.34 -10.75 0.42
CA VAL A 31 17.99 -10.35 0.83
C VAL A 31 17.39 -11.31 1.86
N SER A 32 17.79 -12.59 1.85
CA SER A 32 17.29 -13.60 2.79
C SER A 32 17.72 -13.34 4.25
N GLN A 33 18.79 -12.58 4.45
CA GLN A 33 19.32 -12.24 5.78
C GLN A 33 18.70 -10.95 6.35
N ILE A 34 17.89 -10.24 5.55
CA ILE A 34 17.26 -9.00 5.97
C ILE A 34 16.04 -9.34 6.83
N GLN A 35 16.03 -8.85 8.08
CA GLN A 35 14.83 -8.87 8.91
C GLN A 35 13.90 -7.76 8.45
N PHE A 36 12.85 -8.16 7.73
CA PHE A 36 11.81 -7.25 7.28
C PHE A 36 10.75 -6.98 8.36
N PRO A 37 10.19 -5.75 8.42
CA PRO A 37 9.03 -5.47 9.26
C PRO A 37 7.84 -6.34 8.88
N LYS A 38 6.97 -6.59 9.85
CA LYS A 38 5.70 -7.31 9.67
C LYS A 38 4.54 -6.36 9.93
N THR A 39 3.38 -6.71 9.38
CA THR A 39 2.13 -5.99 9.63
C THR A 39 1.81 -5.95 11.12
N GLN A 40 1.36 -4.79 11.59
CA GLN A 40 0.95 -4.56 12.97
C GLN A 40 -0.57 -4.48 13.11
N VAL A 41 -1.28 -4.27 11.99
CA VAL A 41 -2.74 -4.12 11.98
C VAL A 41 -3.35 -5.29 11.21
N ALA A 42 -4.02 -6.17 11.94
CA ALA A 42 -4.83 -7.24 11.36
C ALA A 42 -6.27 -6.77 11.10
N LEU A 43 -6.94 -7.38 10.14
CA LEU A 43 -8.40 -7.30 10.04
C LEU A 43 -9.03 -8.08 11.20
N VAL A 44 -10.11 -7.54 11.77
CA VAL A 44 -10.81 -8.14 12.91
C VAL A 44 -12.32 -8.11 12.72
N GLY A 45 -13.02 -9.02 13.39
CA GLY A 45 -14.48 -9.04 13.45
C GLY A 45 -15.14 -9.07 12.07
N GLU A 46 -16.13 -8.21 11.88
CA GLU A 46 -16.90 -8.13 10.64
C GLU A 46 -16.05 -7.73 9.43
N ALA A 47 -15.07 -6.83 9.60
CA ALA A 47 -14.19 -6.44 8.50
C ALA A 47 -13.41 -7.63 7.93
N GLN A 48 -12.96 -8.55 8.79
CA GLN A 48 -12.33 -9.80 8.37
C GLN A 48 -13.32 -10.70 7.61
N GLY A 49 -14.55 -10.82 8.11
CA GLY A 49 -15.62 -11.60 7.46
C GLY A 49 -15.96 -11.09 6.08
N ILE A 50 -16.15 -9.78 5.93
CA ILE A 50 -16.43 -9.12 4.65
C ILE A 50 -15.23 -9.27 3.70
N ALA A 51 -14.02 -8.96 4.17
CA ALA A 51 -12.82 -9.05 3.33
C ALA A 51 -12.51 -10.47 2.85
N SER A 52 -12.90 -11.50 3.60
CA SER A 52 -12.72 -12.90 3.20
C SER A 52 -13.58 -13.30 1.99
N GLN A 53 -14.69 -12.60 1.76
CA GLN A 53 -15.57 -12.80 0.61
C GLN A 53 -15.10 -11.99 -0.61
N TRP A 54 -14.17 -11.07 -0.41
CA TRP A 54 -13.60 -10.24 -1.46
C TRP A 54 -12.44 -10.97 -2.15
N GLU A 55 -12.72 -11.67 -3.25
CA GLU A 55 -11.74 -12.50 -3.98
C GLU A 55 -10.44 -11.75 -4.34
N ALA A 56 -10.55 -10.49 -4.76
CA ALA A 56 -9.36 -9.69 -5.08
C ALA A 56 -8.46 -9.51 -3.84
N TYR A 57 -9.06 -9.28 -2.67
CA TYR A 57 -8.35 -9.13 -1.40
C TYR A 57 -7.67 -10.41 -0.95
N THR A 58 -8.38 -11.55 -0.97
CA THR A 58 -7.80 -12.83 -0.57
C THR A 58 -6.68 -13.27 -1.52
N THR A 59 -6.82 -13.00 -2.82
CA THR A 59 -5.77 -13.25 -3.82
C THR A 59 -4.53 -12.39 -3.55
N PHE A 60 -4.73 -11.11 -3.22
CA PHE A 60 -3.66 -10.20 -2.84
C PHE A 60 -2.95 -10.69 -1.57
N GLN A 61 -3.70 -10.98 -0.50
CA GLN A 61 -3.15 -11.45 0.79
C GLN A 61 -2.35 -12.73 0.62
N THR A 62 -2.89 -13.73 -0.08
CA THR A 62 -2.17 -14.99 -0.35
C THR A 62 -0.86 -14.74 -1.09
N SER A 63 -0.85 -13.83 -2.08
CA SER A 63 0.37 -13.48 -2.81
C SER A 63 1.37 -12.72 -1.94
N PHE A 64 0.87 -11.93 -0.97
CA PHE A 64 1.69 -11.15 -0.06
C PHE A 64 2.33 -12.02 1.03
N GLU A 65 1.62 -13.01 1.55
CA GLU A 65 2.14 -13.99 2.51
C GLU A 65 3.26 -14.87 1.91
N ASN A 66 3.19 -15.14 0.60
CA ASN A 66 4.16 -15.94 -0.14
C ASN A 66 5.20 -15.08 -0.89
N TYR A 67 5.39 -13.83 -0.46
CA TYR A 67 6.22 -12.86 -1.16
C TYR A 67 7.73 -13.13 -1.01
N ASP A 68 8.45 -13.17 -2.12
CA ASP A 68 9.89 -13.49 -2.19
C ASP A 68 10.81 -12.28 -2.39
N HIS A 69 10.27 -11.06 -2.36
CA HIS A 69 10.99 -9.80 -2.60
C HIS A 69 11.68 -9.68 -3.97
N SER A 70 11.33 -10.53 -4.95
CA SER A 70 11.80 -10.40 -6.33
C SER A 70 11.08 -9.26 -7.08
N ILE A 71 11.70 -8.74 -8.14
CA ILE A 71 11.07 -7.70 -8.98
C ILE A 71 9.73 -8.21 -9.55
N ALA A 72 9.71 -9.45 -10.03
CA ALA A 72 8.54 -10.06 -10.65
C ALA A 72 7.38 -10.22 -9.65
N SER A 73 7.65 -10.73 -8.45
CA SER A 73 6.62 -10.86 -7.41
C SER A 73 6.12 -9.49 -6.94
N THR A 74 7.00 -8.50 -6.86
CA THR A 74 6.62 -7.13 -6.47
C THR A 74 5.70 -6.46 -7.50
N GLN A 75 6.01 -6.62 -8.79
CA GLN A 75 5.17 -6.15 -9.88
C GLN A 75 3.81 -6.88 -9.92
N ARG A 76 3.81 -8.19 -9.61
CA ARG A 76 2.58 -8.96 -9.45
C ARG A 76 1.74 -8.40 -8.29
N LEU A 77 2.33 -8.16 -7.12
CA LEU A 77 1.63 -7.55 -6.00
C LEU A 77 1.08 -6.15 -6.34
N ALA A 78 1.85 -5.31 -7.03
CA ALA A 78 1.36 -4.00 -7.48
C ALA A 78 0.13 -4.14 -8.39
N THR A 79 0.16 -5.09 -9.32
CA THR A 79 -0.99 -5.40 -10.19
C THR A 79 -2.19 -5.88 -9.39
N LEU A 80 -1.96 -6.77 -8.41
CA LEU A 80 -3.02 -7.27 -7.53
C LEU A 80 -3.61 -6.16 -6.64
N ALA A 81 -2.80 -5.24 -6.13
CA ALA A 81 -3.28 -4.06 -5.42
C ALA A 81 -4.15 -3.17 -6.34
N GLY A 82 -3.73 -2.96 -7.60
CA GLY A 82 -4.58 -2.30 -8.60
C GLY A 82 -5.90 -3.06 -8.85
N ASN A 83 -5.86 -4.39 -8.83
CA ASN A 83 -7.03 -5.25 -8.97
C ASN A 83 -8.04 -5.07 -7.82
N LEU A 84 -7.57 -4.86 -6.59
CA LEU A 84 -8.44 -4.49 -5.45
C LEU A 84 -9.27 -3.26 -5.82
N ARG A 85 -8.60 -2.17 -6.24
CA ARG A 85 -9.26 -0.90 -6.54
C ARG A 85 -10.26 -0.99 -7.68
N SER A 86 -10.02 -1.86 -8.66
CA SER A 86 -10.91 -2.05 -9.81
C SER A 86 -12.11 -2.96 -9.51
N ASN A 87 -12.03 -3.80 -8.48
CA ASN A 87 -13.05 -4.80 -8.15
C ASN A 87 -13.52 -4.62 -6.71
N MET A 88 -13.86 -3.39 -6.32
CA MET A 88 -14.37 -3.09 -4.98
C MET A 88 -15.71 -3.80 -4.75
N ILE A 89 -15.91 -4.32 -3.54
CA ILE A 89 -17.22 -4.77 -3.06
C ILE A 89 -17.99 -3.60 -2.42
N PRO A 90 -19.34 -3.60 -2.47
CA PRO A 90 -20.15 -2.47 -2.01
C PRO A 90 -19.83 -1.99 -0.58
N GLU A 91 -19.58 -2.92 0.34
CA GLU A 91 -19.30 -2.67 1.76
C GLU A 91 -18.04 -1.81 1.94
N PHE A 92 -17.06 -1.98 1.05
CA PHE A 92 -15.78 -1.28 1.10
C PHE A 92 -15.60 -0.26 -0.03
N ASP A 93 -16.59 -0.06 -0.89
CA ASP A 93 -16.51 0.91 -1.98
C ASP A 93 -16.66 2.35 -1.47
N SER A 94 -15.57 2.86 -0.90
CA SER A 94 -15.48 4.23 -0.42
C SER A 94 -14.18 4.90 -0.88
N GLN A 95 -14.23 6.22 -1.02
CA GLN A 95 -13.07 7.01 -1.43
C GLN A 95 -11.86 6.86 -0.48
N PRO A 96 -12.02 6.81 0.86
CA PRO A 96 -10.90 6.56 1.76
C PRO A 96 -10.19 5.23 1.49
N ILE A 97 -10.95 4.14 1.33
CA ILE A 97 -10.39 2.80 1.06
C ILE A 97 -9.69 2.78 -0.31
N ARG A 98 -10.33 3.32 -1.36
CA ARG A 98 -9.73 3.45 -2.70
C ARG A 98 -8.40 4.21 -2.68
N SER A 99 -8.32 5.26 -1.86
CA SER A 99 -7.10 6.07 -1.72
C SER A 99 -5.99 5.28 -1.03
N ARG A 100 -6.30 4.50 0.01
CA ARG A 100 -5.31 3.65 0.69
C ARG A 100 -4.79 2.53 -0.22
N ILE A 101 -5.65 1.91 -1.02
CA ILE A 101 -5.23 0.93 -2.02
C ILE A 101 -4.29 1.57 -3.06
N LEU A 102 -4.59 2.78 -3.54
CA LEU A 102 -3.72 3.49 -4.47
C LEU A 102 -2.34 3.78 -3.86
N VAL A 103 -2.29 4.17 -2.58
CA VAL A 103 -1.02 4.35 -1.87
C VAL A 103 -0.24 3.03 -1.81
N LEU A 104 -0.88 1.93 -1.41
CA LEU A 104 -0.27 0.60 -1.37
C LEU A 104 0.29 0.19 -2.74
N GLU A 105 -0.52 0.31 -3.81
CA GLU A 105 -0.10 0.07 -5.18
C GLU A 105 1.14 0.91 -5.54
N THR A 106 1.13 2.20 -5.20
CA THR A 106 2.23 3.13 -5.48
C THR A 106 3.51 2.72 -4.74
N ARG A 107 3.42 2.31 -3.47
CA ARG A 107 4.57 1.85 -2.69
C ARG A 107 5.16 0.57 -3.26
N LEU A 108 4.32 -0.38 -3.68
CA LEU A 108 4.75 -1.59 -4.37
C LEU A 108 5.48 -1.28 -5.68
N ARG A 109 4.92 -0.39 -6.52
CA ARG A 109 5.57 0.04 -7.77
C ARG A 109 6.92 0.71 -7.52
N ARG A 110 7.00 1.59 -6.51
CA ARG A 110 8.23 2.27 -6.13
C ARG A 110 9.29 1.27 -5.65
N TYR A 111 8.90 0.26 -4.86
CA TYR A 111 9.81 -0.79 -4.42
C TYR A 111 10.29 -1.64 -5.60
N ALA A 112 9.42 -2.00 -6.55
CA ALA A 112 9.83 -2.70 -7.76
C ALA A 112 10.87 -1.90 -8.57
N SER A 113 10.72 -0.59 -8.68
CA SER A 113 11.74 0.27 -9.30
C SER A 113 13.07 0.26 -8.54
N PHE A 114 13.02 0.38 -7.21
CA PHE A 114 14.21 0.29 -6.35
C PHE A 114 14.95 -1.06 -6.51
N LEU A 115 14.21 -2.16 -6.58
CA LEU A 115 14.79 -3.49 -6.78
C LEU A 115 15.59 -3.60 -8.10
N GLY A 116 15.32 -2.73 -9.08
CA GLY A 116 16.09 -2.64 -10.33
C GLY A 116 17.43 -1.91 -10.23
N TYR A 117 17.75 -1.23 -9.12
CA TYR A 117 18.98 -0.44 -8.98
C TYR A 117 20.24 -1.32 -8.87
N THR A 118 21.41 -0.80 -9.25
CA THR A 118 22.65 -1.60 -9.27
C THR A 118 23.31 -1.73 -7.90
N SER A 119 23.17 -0.71 -7.04
CA SER A 119 23.69 -0.69 -5.67
C SER A 119 22.54 -0.45 -4.70
N LYS A 120 22.49 -1.24 -3.63
CA LYS A 120 21.45 -1.20 -2.60
C LYS A 120 22.04 -1.64 -1.27
N SER A 121 21.65 -0.98 -0.19
CA SER A 121 21.95 -1.35 1.19
C SER A 121 20.78 -2.10 1.84
N ALA A 122 21.08 -2.91 2.86
CA ALA A 122 20.04 -3.61 3.63
C ALA A 122 19.05 -2.65 4.30
N ASP A 123 19.49 -1.45 4.69
CA ASP A 123 18.64 -0.44 5.32
C ASP A 123 17.66 0.17 4.30
N GLU A 124 18.09 0.40 3.05
CA GLU A 124 17.17 0.82 1.99
C GLU A 124 16.12 -0.27 1.71
N TYR A 125 16.51 -1.55 1.64
CA TYR A 125 15.54 -2.65 1.51
C TYR A 125 14.48 -2.61 2.61
N LYS A 126 14.90 -2.42 3.86
CA LYS A 126 13.98 -2.30 5.01
C LYS A 126 13.10 -1.06 4.89
N GLU A 127 13.65 0.10 4.54
CA GLU A 127 12.91 1.34 4.40
C GLU A 127 11.81 1.21 3.34
N TYR A 128 12.16 0.76 2.14
CA TYR A 128 11.19 0.61 1.06
C TYR A 128 10.10 -0.41 1.39
N TYR A 129 10.47 -1.54 2.02
CA TYR A 129 9.48 -2.54 2.42
C TYR A 129 8.63 -2.09 3.62
N SER A 130 9.19 -1.35 4.58
CA SER A 130 8.42 -0.75 5.69
C SER A 130 7.30 0.14 5.16
N ASN A 131 7.57 0.94 4.12
CA ASN A 131 6.54 1.76 3.49
C ASN A 131 5.38 0.94 2.89
N ILE A 132 5.65 -0.30 2.44
CA ILE A 132 4.59 -1.21 1.96
C ILE A 132 3.77 -1.73 3.15
N ILE A 133 4.46 -2.15 4.22
CA ILE A 133 3.80 -2.62 5.45
C ILE A 133 2.92 -1.52 6.05
N ASP A 134 3.43 -0.30 6.18
CA ASP A 134 2.66 0.84 6.69
C ASP A 134 1.43 1.12 5.82
N ALA A 135 1.57 1.02 4.49
CA ALA A 135 0.43 1.22 3.58
C ALA A 135 -0.62 0.11 3.71
N LEU A 136 -0.20 -1.13 3.93
CA LEU A 136 -1.10 -2.26 4.18
C LEU A 136 -1.80 -2.14 5.54
N ASP A 137 -1.07 -1.78 6.58
CA ASP A 137 -1.63 -1.56 7.92
C ASP A 137 -2.66 -0.41 7.91
N ASN A 138 -2.37 0.68 7.19
CA ASN A 138 -3.33 1.77 7.00
C ASN A 138 -4.57 1.35 6.21
N LEU A 139 -4.44 0.45 5.23
CA LEU A 139 -5.59 -0.12 4.53
C LEU A 139 -6.43 -0.98 5.49
N ASN A 140 -5.79 -1.90 6.23
CA ASN A 140 -6.49 -2.76 7.19
C ASN A 140 -7.19 -1.95 8.28
N GLY A 141 -6.54 -0.91 8.80
CA GLY A 141 -7.14 0.02 9.75
C GLY A 141 -8.38 0.70 9.19
N GLN A 142 -8.33 1.17 7.94
CA GLN A 142 -9.47 1.80 7.29
C GLN A 142 -10.64 0.84 7.04
N LEU A 143 -10.35 -0.43 6.71
CA LEU A 143 -11.36 -1.48 6.54
C LEU A 143 -12.05 -1.78 7.88
N ASN A 144 -11.26 -1.93 8.95
CA ASN A 144 -11.78 -2.12 10.30
C ASN A 144 -12.67 -0.95 10.75
N GLU A 145 -12.21 0.29 10.52
CA GLU A 145 -12.98 1.50 10.84
C GLU A 145 -14.30 1.54 10.08
N LYS A 146 -14.28 1.24 8.77
CA LYS A 146 -15.48 1.26 7.95
C LYS A 146 -16.52 0.27 8.45
N SER A 147 -16.14 -0.98 8.72
CA SER A 147 -17.08 -1.98 9.24
C SER A 147 -17.62 -1.59 10.62
N TYR A 148 -16.77 -1.03 11.49
CA TYR A 148 -17.23 -0.56 12.80
C TYR A 148 -18.27 0.56 12.69
N VAL A 149 -18.05 1.54 11.81
CA VAL A 149 -19.00 2.64 11.59
C VAL A 149 -20.31 2.12 11.00
N ASP A 150 -20.24 1.21 10.03
CA ASP A 150 -21.45 0.64 9.40
C ASP A 150 -22.31 -0.12 10.40
N ASP A 151 -21.71 -0.91 11.29
CA ASP A 151 -22.42 -1.63 12.36
C ASP A 151 -23.15 -0.65 13.30
N LEU A 152 -22.46 0.43 13.73
CA LEU A 152 -23.07 1.48 14.55
C LEU A 152 -24.24 2.17 13.85
N GLU A 153 -24.10 2.49 12.55
CA GLU A 153 -25.17 3.11 11.77
C GLU A 153 -26.39 2.19 11.66
N GLN A 154 -26.18 0.90 11.43
CA GLN A 154 -27.26 -0.07 11.37
C GLN A 154 -27.99 -0.20 12.71
N GLN A 155 -27.24 -0.27 13.82
CA GLN A 155 -27.83 -0.34 15.16
C GLN A 155 -28.69 0.89 15.46
N LEU A 156 -28.18 2.09 15.14
CA LEU A 156 -28.93 3.34 15.32
C LEU A 156 -30.19 3.38 14.45
N ILE A 157 -30.11 2.93 13.20
CA ILE A 157 -31.28 2.88 12.31
C ILE A 157 -32.35 1.94 12.87
N GLU A 158 -31.97 0.77 13.39
CA GLU A 158 -32.93 -0.17 13.98
C GLU A 158 -33.55 0.34 15.29
N GLU A 159 -32.77 1.03 16.12
CA GLU A 159 -33.29 1.71 17.32
C GLU A 159 -34.33 2.78 16.95
N LEU A 160 -33.99 3.67 16.00
CA LEU A 160 -34.91 4.71 15.53
C LEU A 160 -36.18 4.13 14.88
N LYS A 161 -36.07 3.00 14.17
CA LYS A 161 -37.23 2.30 13.62
C LYS A 161 -38.12 1.70 14.71
N SER A 162 -37.53 1.23 15.81
CA SER A 162 -38.30 0.71 16.95
C SER A 162 -39.09 1.85 17.60
N ASP A 163 -38.43 2.97 17.91
CA ASP A 163 -39.05 4.13 18.52
C ASP A 163 -40.21 4.70 17.69
N LEU A 164 -40.02 4.78 16.36
CA LEU A 164 -41.08 5.23 15.45
C LEU A 164 -42.30 4.31 15.46
N ARG A 165 -42.11 2.99 15.53
CA ARG A 165 -43.23 2.03 15.61
C ARG A 165 -43.99 2.18 16.92
N ASP A 166 -43.30 2.44 18.02
CA ASP A 166 -43.93 2.65 19.32
C ASP A 166 -44.75 3.94 19.36
N LEU A 167 -44.34 4.99 18.63
CA LEU A 167 -45.11 6.22 18.46
C LEU A 167 -46.38 6.03 17.60
N ASP A 168 -46.28 5.27 16.51
CA ASP A 168 -47.43 4.95 15.65
C ASP A 168 -48.44 3.98 16.31
N GLY A 169 -48.02 3.28 17.37
CA GLY A 169 -48.85 2.40 18.19
C GLY A 169 -49.70 3.09 19.26
N VAL A 170 -49.55 4.40 19.47
CA VAL A 170 -50.35 5.17 20.44
C VAL A 170 -51.72 5.52 19.85
N PRO A 171 -52.85 5.06 20.42
CA PRO A 171 -54.18 5.41 19.93
C PRO A 171 -54.42 6.93 20.03
N ASN A 172 -54.94 7.50 18.93
CA ASN A 172 -55.27 8.92 18.77
C ASN A 172 -56.36 9.43 19.76
N ASP A 173 -56.89 8.57 20.62
CA ASP A 173 -57.93 8.90 21.60
C ASP A 173 -57.39 9.63 22.86
N SER A 174 -56.08 9.89 22.93
CA SER A 174 -55.43 10.54 24.09
C SER A 174 -55.13 12.04 23.90
N ILE A 175 -55.39 12.62 22.71
CA ILE A 175 -55.30 14.07 22.48
C ILE A 175 -56.72 14.66 22.42
N GLY A 176 -57.39 14.61 23.57
CA GLY A 176 -58.67 15.25 23.78
C GLY A 176 -58.75 15.77 25.19
N LEU A 177 -58.14 16.93 25.45
CA LEU A 177 -58.48 17.88 26.52
C LEU A 177 -57.94 19.27 26.15
#